data_AF-A0A0E3QCI7-F1
#
_entry.id   AF-A0A0E3QCI7-F1
#
_cell.length_a   1.000
_cell.length_b   1.000
_cell.length_c   1.000
_cell.angle_alpha   90.00
_cell.angle_beta   90.00
_cell.angle_gamma   90.00
#
_symmetry.space_group_name_H-M   'P 1'
#
loop_
_entity.id
_entity.type
_entity.pdbx_description
1 polymer ?
#
loop_
_entity_poly.entity_id
_entity_poly.type
_entity_poly.pdbx_seq_one_letter_code
_entity_poly.pdbx_strand_id
1 'polypeptide(L)'
;MAVIGLSRNKDTLESIRVAVELAGGLGIKKGSTVLIRPNANTADPPPGSTNPEILKGAIREARKCNPIKIIVAEKSMTTLDTEMVLRKLGLWQAAEAEGANEILTFDHMKRYHMKPDGASS
;
A
#
# COMPACT_ATOMS: atom_id res chain seq x y z
N MET A 1 -18.70 -14.50 4.08
CA MET A 1 -18.30 -13.92 5.38
C MET A 1 -16.84 -13.52 5.27
N ALA A 2 -16.46 -12.29 5.64
CA ALA A 2 -15.07 -11.83 5.56
C ALA A 2 -14.42 -11.91 6.95
N VAL A 3 -13.16 -12.35 7.02
CA VAL A 3 -12.35 -12.33 8.25
C VAL A 3 -11.71 -10.96 8.37
N ILE A 4 -11.81 -10.33 9.54
CA ILE A 4 -11.24 -9.01 9.81
C ILE A 4 -10.34 -9.11 11.04
N GLY A 5 -9.06 -8.76 10.88
CA GLY A 5 -8.12 -8.61 11.98
C GLY A 5 -8.07 -7.16 12.48
N LEU A 6 -8.28 -6.95 13.78
CA LEU A 6 -8.20 -5.64 14.43
C LEU A 6 -7.18 -5.71 15.56
N SER A 7 -6.25 -4.76 15.60
CA SER A 7 -5.24 -4.66 16.65
C SER A 7 -5.01 -3.20 17.04
N ARG A 8 -4.71 -2.97 18.32
CA ARG A 8 -4.34 -1.67 18.87
C ARG A 8 -3.17 -1.86 19.82
N ASN A 9 -2.01 -1.31 19.46
CA ASN A 9 -0.82 -1.30 20.30
C ASN A 9 -0.14 0.09 20.21
N LYS A 10 0.69 0.44 21.19
CA LYS A 10 1.57 1.63 21.12
C LYS A 10 2.60 1.50 20.01
N ASP A 11 3.04 0.28 19.74
CA ASP A 11 3.87 -0.04 18.57
C ASP A 11 2.98 -0.30 17.35
N THR A 12 3.13 0.54 16.33
CA THR A 12 2.36 0.45 15.09
C THR A 12 2.72 -0.80 14.29
N LEU A 13 4.00 -1.20 14.27
CA LEU A 13 4.45 -2.38 13.54
C LEU A 13 3.93 -3.66 14.16
N GLU A 14 3.91 -3.73 15.49
CA GLU A 14 3.30 -4.85 16.20
C GLU A 14 1.78 -4.92 15.96
N SER A 15 1.11 -3.76 15.90
CA SER A 15 -0.32 -3.71 15.56
C SER A 15 -0.59 -4.32 14.18
N ILE A 16 0.25 -4.01 13.18
CA ILE A 16 0.12 -4.53 11.82
C ILE A 16 0.35 -6.04 11.79
N ARG A 17 1.41 -6.52 12.44
CA ARG A 17 1.73 -7.96 12.53
C ARG A 17 0.54 -8.74 13.08
N VAL A 18 -0.01 -8.29 14.21
CA VAL A 18 -1.17 -8.94 14.86
C VAL A 18 -2.42 -8.84 14.00
N ALA A 19 -2.69 -7.69 13.37
CA ALA A 19 -3.85 -7.54 12.50
C ALA A 19 -3.79 -8.49 11.29
N VAL A 20 -2.61 -8.65 10.67
CA VAL A 20 -2.39 -9.60 9.57
C VAL A 20 -2.55 -11.05 10.05
N GLU A 21 -2.00 -11.40 11.21
CA GLU A 21 -2.14 -12.73 11.81
C GLU A 21 -3.62 -13.08 12.07
N LEU A 22 -4.38 -12.17 12.69
CA LEU A 22 -5.81 -12.33 12.95
C LEU A 22 -6.65 -12.41 11.66
N ALA A 23 -6.19 -11.80 10.57
CA ALA A 23 -6.81 -11.91 9.25
C ALA A 23 -6.48 -13.23 8.52
N GLY A 24 -5.60 -14.08 9.08
CA GLY A 24 -5.15 -15.33 8.47
C GLY A 24 -3.96 -15.18 7.51
N GLY A 25 -3.22 -14.07 7.61
CA GLY A 25 -2.12 -13.72 6.71
C GLY A 25 -2.57 -12.96 5.46
N LEU A 26 -1.62 -12.70 4.56
CA LEU A 26 -1.86 -11.89 3.35
C LEU A 26 -2.24 -12.71 2.09
N GLY A 27 -2.21 -14.04 2.15
CA GLY A 27 -2.50 -14.90 0.99
C GLY A 27 -1.52 -14.74 -0.19
N ILE A 28 -0.37 -14.10 0.02
CA ILE A 28 0.63 -13.88 -1.03
C ILE A 28 1.31 -15.21 -1.37
N LYS A 29 1.26 -15.58 -2.65
CA LYS A 29 1.93 -16.79 -3.15
C LYS A 29 3.45 -16.55 -3.21
N LYS A 30 4.23 -17.50 -2.70
CA LYS A 30 5.70 -17.51 -2.83
C LYS A 30 6.12 -17.33 -4.29
N GLY A 31 7.09 -16.45 -4.53
CA GLY A 31 7.61 -16.13 -5.87
C GLY A 31 6.71 -15.23 -6.72
N SER A 32 5.58 -14.75 -6.19
CA SER A 32 4.74 -13.77 -6.90
C SER A 32 5.32 -12.35 -6.81
N THR A 33 4.89 -11.48 -7.72
CA THR A 33 5.10 -10.03 -7.62
C THR A 33 3.94 -9.42 -6.84
N VAL A 34 4.26 -8.61 -5.82
CA VAL A 34 3.27 -7.92 -4.99
C VAL A 34 3.29 -6.43 -5.31
N LEU A 35 2.12 -5.83 -5.51
CA LEU A 35 1.95 -4.40 -5.63
C LEU A 35 1.20 -3.88 -4.40
N ILE A 36 1.77 -2.90 -3.70
CA ILE A 36 1.17 -2.25 -2.53
C ILE A 36 0.76 -0.83 -2.93
N ARG A 37 -0.52 -0.50 -2.73
CA ARG A 37 -1.08 0.83 -2.98
C ARG A 37 -1.38 1.53 -1.64
N PRO A 38 -0.58 2.52 -1.22
CA PRO A 38 -0.64 3.06 0.15
C PRO A 38 -1.76 4.08 0.38
N ASN A 39 -2.71 4.34 -0.52
CA ASN A 39 -3.74 5.37 -0.35
C ASN A 39 -3.17 6.77 -0.05
N ALA A 40 -2.63 7.40 -1.09
CA ALA A 40 -2.15 8.79 -1.05
C ALA A 40 -2.89 9.66 -2.09
N ASN A 41 -4.20 9.85 -1.90
CA ASN A 41 -5.03 10.62 -2.84
C ASN A 41 -4.67 12.11 -2.85
N THR A 42 -4.37 12.68 -1.68
CA THR A 42 -3.92 14.05 -1.44
C THR A 42 -2.69 14.02 -0.54
N ALA A 43 -2.10 15.18 -0.26
CA ALA A 43 -1.01 15.30 0.72
C ALA A 43 -1.52 15.60 2.15
N ASP A 44 -2.77 15.26 2.44
CA ASP A 44 -3.33 15.42 3.79
C ASP A 44 -2.73 14.37 4.73
N PRO A 45 -2.33 14.76 5.96
CA PRO A 45 -1.74 13.82 6.91
C PRO A 45 -2.75 12.74 7.34
N PRO A 46 -2.28 11.64 7.96
CA PRO A 46 -3.16 10.65 8.56
C PRO A 46 -4.20 11.29 9.50
N PRO A 47 -5.46 10.83 9.49
CA PRO A 47 -5.96 9.62 8.81
C PRO A 47 -6.41 9.84 7.35
N GLY A 48 -6.23 11.03 6.76
CA GLY A 48 -6.61 11.31 5.36
C GLY A 48 -5.77 10.54 4.33
N SER A 49 -4.53 10.22 4.70
CA SER A 49 -3.62 9.33 3.96
C SER A 49 -3.01 8.28 4.90
N THR A 50 -2.36 7.27 4.33
CA THR A 50 -1.68 6.24 5.13
C THR A 50 -0.48 6.80 5.89
N ASN A 51 -0.33 6.37 7.13
CA ASN A 51 0.86 6.63 7.94
C ASN A 51 2.05 5.83 7.39
N PRO A 52 3.25 6.42 7.21
CA PRO A 52 4.45 5.72 6.77
C PRO A 52 4.77 4.42 7.50
N GLU A 53 4.55 4.33 8.81
CA GLU A 53 4.77 3.10 9.58
C GLU A 53 3.83 1.96 9.17
N ILE A 54 2.61 2.30 8.73
CA ILE A 54 1.65 1.32 8.19
C ILE A 54 2.19 0.72 6.89
N LEU A 55 2.73 1.55 6.00
CA LEU A 55 3.36 1.08 4.76
C LEU A 55 4.58 0.21 5.07
N LYS A 56 5.43 0.61 6.03
CA LYS A 56 6.59 -0.20 6.43
C LYS A 56 6.18 -1.58 6.92
N GLY A 57 5.22 -1.64 7.84
CA GLY A 57 4.71 -2.92 8.32
C GLY A 57 4.09 -3.77 7.22
N ALA A 58 3.32 -3.18 6.30
CA ALA A 58 2.75 -3.91 5.17
C ALA A 58 3.84 -4.52 4.26
N ILE A 59 4.91 -3.77 3.96
CA ILE A 59 6.06 -4.30 3.18
C ILE A 59 6.74 -5.45 3.93
N ARG A 60 6.96 -5.32 5.23
CA ARG A 60 7.57 -6.38 6.06
C ARG A 60 6.72 -7.64 6.11
N GLU A 61 5.41 -7.52 6.32
CA GLU A 61 4.50 -8.67 6.32
C GLU A 61 4.43 -9.33 4.94
N ALA A 62 4.39 -8.54 3.85
CA ALA A 62 4.43 -9.08 2.49
C ALA A 62 5.74 -9.85 2.22
N ARG A 63 6.87 -9.36 2.74
CA ARG A 63 8.18 -10.00 2.56
C ARG A 63 8.28 -11.39 3.20
N LYS A 64 7.59 -11.62 4.33
CA LYS A 64 7.56 -12.92 4.99
C LYS A 64 6.99 -14.03 4.09
N CYS A 65 6.18 -13.67 3.09
CA CYS A 65 5.62 -14.60 2.10
C CYS A 65 6.59 -14.96 0.95
N ASN A 66 7.83 -14.47 0.98
CA ASN A 66 8.86 -14.66 -0.06
C ASN A 66 8.38 -14.32 -1.49
N PRO A 67 7.87 -13.11 -1.75
CA PRO A 67 7.61 -12.64 -3.11
C PRO A 67 8.94 -12.46 -3.88
N ILE A 68 8.87 -12.50 -5.21
CA ILE A 68 10.05 -12.20 -6.06
C ILE A 68 10.30 -10.70 -6.16
N LYS A 69 9.23 -9.89 -6.07
CA LYS A 69 9.27 -8.44 -6.13
C LYS A 69 8.16 -7.83 -5.26
N ILE A 70 8.45 -6.71 -4.63
CA ILE A 70 7.50 -5.82 -3.97
C ILE A 70 7.60 -4.45 -4.67
N ILE A 71 6.48 -4.00 -5.23
CA ILE A 71 6.35 -2.70 -5.90
C ILE A 71 5.41 -1.83 -5.06
N VAL A 72 5.79 -0.60 -4.79
CA VAL A 72 4.87 0.40 -4.21
C VAL A 72 4.41 1.30 -5.34
N ALA A 73 3.11 1.40 -5.57
CA ALA A 73 2.60 2.21 -6.68
C ALA A 73 1.31 2.93 -6.31
N GLU A 74 1.12 4.15 -6.83
CA GLU A 74 -0.04 4.97 -6.52
C GLU A 74 -0.44 5.92 -7.66
N LYS A 75 -1.67 6.43 -7.57
CA LYS A 75 -2.13 7.64 -8.27
C LYS A 75 -2.83 8.58 -7.29
N SER A 76 -2.26 9.76 -7.07
CA SER A 76 -2.94 10.86 -6.38
C SER A 76 -4.02 11.49 -7.27
N MET A 77 -4.77 12.49 -6.78
CA MET A 77 -5.73 13.23 -7.61
C MET A 77 -5.13 13.66 -8.96
N THR A 78 -5.95 13.72 -10.02
CA THR A 78 -5.49 14.05 -11.38
C THR A 78 -4.77 15.40 -11.47
N THR A 79 -5.10 16.34 -10.57
CA THR A 79 -4.50 17.68 -10.48
C THR A 79 -3.21 17.75 -9.66
N LEU A 80 -2.76 16.62 -9.09
CA LEU A 80 -1.58 16.53 -8.23
C LEU A 80 -0.51 15.62 -8.85
N ASP A 81 0.74 15.94 -8.53
CA ASP A 81 1.91 15.10 -8.81
C ASP A 81 2.03 14.02 -7.72
N THR A 82 1.97 12.74 -8.12
CA THR A 82 1.91 11.63 -7.15
C THR A 82 3.23 11.46 -6.40
N GLU A 83 4.37 11.66 -7.07
CA GLU A 83 5.68 11.54 -6.40
C GLU A 83 5.82 12.60 -5.29
N MET A 84 5.47 13.84 -5.60
CA MET A 84 5.48 14.94 -4.63
C MET A 84 4.56 14.66 -3.44
N VAL A 85 3.37 14.09 -3.67
CA VAL A 85 2.45 13.68 -2.59
C VAL A 85 3.10 12.59 -1.72
N LEU A 86 3.61 11.51 -2.32
CA LEU A 86 4.24 10.42 -1.59
C LEU A 86 5.45 10.89 -0.77
N ARG A 87 6.28 11.79 -1.32
CA ARG A 87 7.42 12.38 -0.62
C ARG A 87 7.00 13.27 0.53
N LYS A 88 5.98 14.12 0.34
CA LYS A 88 5.46 15.00 1.40
C LYS A 88 4.87 14.21 2.56
N LEU A 89 4.26 13.05 2.28
CA LEU A 89 3.72 12.16 3.29
C LEU A 89 4.77 11.24 3.95
N GLY A 90 6.00 11.20 3.44
CA GLY A 90 7.03 10.27 3.92
C GLY A 90 6.85 8.82 3.43
N LEU A 91 5.89 8.57 2.54
CA LEU A 91 5.59 7.23 2.01
C LEU A 91 6.66 6.76 1.02
N TRP A 92 7.21 7.67 0.23
CA TRP A 92 8.32 7.37 -0.67
C TRP A 92 9.53 6.86 0.11
N GLN A 93 9.92 7.60 1.14
CA GLN A 93 11.06 7.29 1.99
C GLN A 93 10.83 6.01 2.80
N ALA A 94 9.59 5.75 3.25
CA ALA A 94 9.25 4.49 3.90
C ALA A 94 9.42 3.29 2.97
N ALA A 95 9.00 3.40 1.71
CA ALA A 95 9.18 2.34 0.72
C ALA A 95 10.67 2.10 0.40
N GLU A 96 11.46 3.16 0.22
CA GLU A 96 12.91 3.07 0.02
C GLU A 96 13.62 2.44 1.22
N ALA A 97 13.30 2.89 2.45
CA ALA A 97 13.93 2.41 3.67
C ALA A 97 13.68 0.92 3.93
N GLU A 98 12.50 0.41 3.54
CA GLU A 98 12.22 -1.02 3.62
C GLU A 98 12.80 -1.81 2.45
N GLY A 99 13.29 -1.16 1.39
CA GLY A 99 13.84 -1.82 0.21
C GLY A 99 12.75 -2.41 -0.68
N ALA A 100 11.67 -1.66 -0.95
CA ALA A 100 10.79 -1.96 -2.07
C ALA A 100 11.62 -2.03 -3.37
N ASN A 101 11.30 -2.96 -4.26
CA ASN A 101 12.07 -3.14 -5.49
C ASN A 101 11.87 -1.99 -6.47
N GLU A 102 10.65 -1.44 -6.52
CA GLU A 102 10.28 -0.35 -7.42
C GLU A 102 9.25 0.55 -6.72
N ILE A 103 9.34 1.86 -6.94
CA ILE A 103 8.31 2.83 -6.58
C ILE A 103 7.82 3.48 -7.87
N LEU A 104 6.52 3.35 -8.17
CA LEU A 104 5.93 3.77 -9.43
C LEU A 104 4.81 4.80 -9.20
N THR A 105 4.73 5.80 -10.09
CA THR A 105 3.55 6.67 -10.19
C THR A 105 2.76 6.29 -11.44
N PHE A 106 1.43 6.29 -11.32
CA PHE A 106 0.55 6.03 -12.46
C PHE A 106 0.14 7.32 -13.20
N ASP A 107 0.86 8.42 -12.98
CA ASP A 107 0.52 9.74 -13.52
C ASP A 107 0.51 9.75 -15.05
N HIS A 108 1.47 9.04 -15.66
CA HIS A 108 1.68 9.02 -17.12
C HIS A 108 1.27 7.69 -17.77
N MET A 109 0.58 6.81 -17.05
CA MET A 109 0.13 5.55 -17.62
C MET A 109 -1.12 5.74 -18.48
N LYS A 110 -1.18 5.01 -19.60
CA LYS A 110 -2.36 4.97 -20.46
C LYS A 110 -3.55 4.40 -19.69
N ARG A 111 -4.62 5.18 -19.59
CA ARG A 111 -5.86 4.78 -18.91
C ARG A 111 -6.82 4.19 -19.94
N TYR A 112 -7.44 3.09 -19.57
CA TYR A 112 -8.51 2.48 -20.34
C TYR A 112 -9.79 2.62 -19.56
N HIS A 113 -10.84 3.10 -20.22
CA HIS A 113 -12.16 3.09 -19.63
C HIS A 113 -12.62 1.64 -19.53
N MET A 114 -12.87 1.18 -18.31
CA MET A 114 -13.43 -0.13 -18.04
C MET A 114 -14.89 0.07 -17.66
N LYS A 115 -15.79 -0.73 -18.23
CA LYS A 115 -17.18 -0.83 -17.81
C LYS A 115 -17.37 -2.19 -17.15
N PRO A 116 -17.24 -2.31 -15.82
CA PRO A 116 -17.46 -3.56 -15.13
C PRO A 116 -18.90 -4.03 -15.35
N ASP A 117 -19.09 -5.33 -15.55
CA ASP A 117 -20.41 -5.92 -15.62
C ASP A 117 -21.19 -5.60 -14.33
N GLY A 118 -22.40 -5.04 -14.47
CA GLY A 118 -23.25 -4.66 -13.35
C GLY A 118 -22.98 -3.28 -12.75
N ALA A 119 -22.03 -2.49 -13.26
CA ALA A 119 -21.89 -1.08 -12.86
C ALA A 119 -23.05 -0.24 -13.45
N SER A 120 -23.84 0.41 -12.59
CA SER A 120 -24.79 1.43 -13.03
C SER A 120 -24.03 2.65 -13.56
N SER A 121 -24.42 3.10 -14.75
CA SER A 121 -23.90 4.30 -15.41
C SER A 121 -24.11 5.56 -14.58
#